data_AF-A0A968HH18-F1
#
_entry.id   AF-A0A968HH18-F1
#
_cell.length_a   1.000
_cell.length_b   1.000
_cell.length_c   1.000
_cell.angle_alpha   90.00
_cell.angle_beta   90.00
_cell.angle_gamma   90.00
#
_symmetry.space_group_name_H-M   'P 1'
#
loop_
_entity.id
_entity.type
_entity.pdbx_description
1 polymer ?
#
loop_
_entity_poly.entity_id
_entity_poly.type
_entity_poly.pdbx_seq_one_letter_code
_entity_poly.pdbx_strand_id
1 'polypeptide(L)'
;QSSDTITITDNDIPTVSIAAALAAINEGTGTTNFTITRTDTAGDLIVQFGVATETTAASTDYNLSASSFVTIPNGATSTSFTLTAGQDSPEDTFNDIVAIALLPSGIDYRVDTTSGTAQVEIIDDDASTFSVTAAPASLVENSGGTAIFTVTRIGNTTNAATVNFTTSGDATLTTDYTLSSGGQCYVQPPVSLPNPLF
;
A
#
# COMPACT_ATOMS: atom_id res chain seq x y z
N GLN A 1 70.41 10.20 -9.11
CA GLN A 1 69.05 10.74 -9.26
C GLN A 1 68.28 10.35 -8.02
N SER A 2 67.69 11.30 -7.31
CA SER A 2 66.74 11.02 -6.22
C SER A 2 65.37 11.37 -6.78
N SER A 3 64.48 10.38 -6.83
CA SER A 3 63.06 10.61 -7.06
C SER A 3 62.36 10.55 -5.71
N ASP A 4 61.47 11.52 -5.50
CA ASP A 4 60.61 11.58 -4.34
C ASP A 4 59.16 11.50 -4.84
N THR A 5 58.31 10.78 -4.13
CA THR A 5 56.90 10.61 -4.50
C THR A 5 56.02 11.24 -3.44
N ILE A 6 55.24 12.24 -3.83
CA ILE A 6 54.14 12.78 -3.04
C ILE A 6 52.91 11.88 -3.23
N THR A 7 52.36 11.39 -2.14
CA THR A 7 51.03 10.76 -2.12
C THR A 7 50.01 11.86 -1.83
N ILE A 8 49.14 12.17 -2.78
CA ILE A 8 47.92 12.93 -2.50
C ILE A 8 46.87 11.90 -2.12
N THR A 9 46.45 11.89 -0.86
CA THR A 9 45.24 11.18 -0.45
C THR A 9 44.05 12.03 -0.85
N ASP A 10 43.28 11.55 -1.81
CA ASP A 10 41.98 12.08 -2.14
C ASP A 10 41.09 12.01 -0.88
N ASN A 11 40.53 13.15 -0.49
CA ASN A 11 39.66 13.32 0.68
C ASN A 11 38.21 13.59 0.24
N ASP A 12 37.91 13.46 -1.05
CA ASP A 12 36.55 13.67 -1.53
C ASP A 12 35.72 12.40 -1.26
N ILE A 13 35.31 12.25 0.00
CA ILE A 13 34.35 11.22 0.42
C ILE A 13 33.04 11.48 -0.33
N PRO A 14 32.53 10.53 -1.12
CA PRO A 14 31.34 10.76 -1.94
C PRO A 14 30.10 10.99 -1.08
N THR A 15 29.18 11.79 -1.60
CA THR A 15 27.84 11.91 -1.03
C THR A 15 26.90 10.93 -1.72
N VAL A 16 26.05 10.25 -0.95
CA VAL A 16 25.02 9.33 -1.45
C VAL A 16 23.62 9.83 -1.15
N SER A 17 22.70 9.59 -2.09
CA SER A 17 21.28 9.91 -1.99
C SER A 17 20.42 8.74 -2.43
N ILE A 18 19.16 8.70 -2.00
CA ILE A 18 18.17 7.70 -2.40
C ILE A 18 16.92 8.39 -2.93
N ALA A 19 16.29 7.81 -3.95
CA ALA A 19 15.00 8.23 -4.46
C ALA A 19 14.16 7.02 -4.87
N ALA A 20 12.85 7.10 -4.67
CA ALA A 20 11.91 6.13 -5.23
C ALA A 20 11.50 6.58 -6.65
N ALA A 21 11.36 5.63 -7.58
CA ALA A 21 10.93 5.92 -8.95
C ALA A 21 9.44 6.33 -9.02
N LEU A 22 8.63 5.79 -8.12
CA LEU A 22 7.22 6.12 -7.93
C LEU A 22 6.98 6.52 -6.48
N ALA A 23 6.12 7.52 -6.27
CA ALA A 23 5.71 7.95 -4.94
C ALA A 23 4.64 7.04 -4.33
N ALA A 24 3.88 6.33 -5.16
CA ALA A 24 2.84 5.41 -4.73
C ALA A 24 2.74 4.20 -5.67
N ILE A 25 2.34 3.05 -5.12
CA ILE A 25 2.09 1.79 -5.83
C ILE A 25 0.81 1.15 -5.30
N ASN A 26 0.10 0.39 -6.13
CA ASN A 26 -1.09 -0.33 -5.66
C ASN A 26 -0.68 -1.57 -4.87
N GLU A 27 -1.47 -1.93 -3.86
CA GLU A 27 -1.36 -3.19 -3.15
C GLU A 27 -1.37 -4.41 -4.12
N GLY A 28 -0.67 -5.48 -3.72
CA GLY A 28 -0.63 -6.79 -4.37
C GLY A 28 0.08 -6.90 -5.72
N THR A 29 0.01 -5.86 -6.54
CA THR A 29 0.54 -5.85 -7.91
C THR A 29 1.54 -4.75 -8.17
N GLY A 30 1.59 -3.75 -7.28
CA GLY A 30 2.48 -2.61 -7.40
C GLY A 30 3.95 -2.96 -7.21
N THR A 31 4.80 -2.34 -8.02
CA THR A 31 6.25 -2.42 -7.88
C THR A 31 6.91 -1.10 -8.24
N THR A 32 8.00 -0.77 -7.57
CA THR A 32 8.81 0.42 -7.84
C THR A 32 10.27 0.16 -7.49
N ASN A 33 11.17 1.01 -7.99
CA ASN A 33 12.59 0.93 -7.68
C ASN A 33 12.99 2.03 -6.71
N PHE A 34 13.79 1.69 -5.71
CA PHE A 34 14.64 2.66 -5.05
C PHE A 34 15.97 2.72 -5.79
N THR A 35 16.41 3.93 -6.14
CA THR A 35 17.71 4.20 -6.77
C THR A 35 18.59 4.92 -5.78
N ILE A 36 19.77 4.37 -5.53
CA ILE A 36 20.82 5.02 -4.74
C ILE A 36 21.84 5.59 -5.71
N THR A 37 22.19 6.86 -5.54
CA THR A 37 23.15 7.60 -6.37
C THR A 37 24.31 8.06 -5.52
N ARG A 38 25.51 8.11 -6.09
CA ARG A 38 26.73 8.69 -5.50
C ARG A 38 27.29 9.81 -6.38
N THR A 39 28.02 10.75 -5.79
CA THR A 39 28.60 11.91 -6.50
C THR A 39 29.89 11.60 -7.27
N ASP A 40 30.54 10.48 -6.99
CA ASP A 40 31.79 10.05 -7.62
C ASP A 40 31.60 8.75 -8.43
N THR A 41 32.69 8.18 -8.94
CA THR A 41 32.69 6.89 -9.63
C THR A 41 33.86 5.98 -9.24
N ALA A 42 34.63 6.34 -8.20
CA ALA A 42 35.84 5.63 -7.83
C ALA A 42 35.54 4.43 -6.94
N GLY A 43 36.07 3.26 -7.32
CA GLY A 43 35.93 2.03 -6.56
C GLY A 43 34.49 1.50 -6.50
N ASP A 44 34.36 0.26 -6.02
CA ASP A 44 33.07 -0.27 -5.61
C ASP A 44 32.67 0.41 -4.30
N LEU A 45 31.43 0.90 -4.21
CA LEU A 45 30.89 1.52 -3.00
C LEU A 45 29.76 0.67 -2.43
N ILE A 46 29.95 0.14 -1.22
CA ILE A 46 28.89 -0.58 -0.48
C ILE A 46 28.10 0.43 0.33
N VAL A 47 26.83 0.64 -0.01
CA VAL A 47 25.94 1.58 0.67
C VAL A 47 24.97 0.80 1.56
N GLN A 48 24.96 1.12 2.85
CA GLN A 48 24.04 0.55 3.82
C GLN A 48 22.73 1.35 3.89
N PHE A 49 21.62 0.65 4.07
CA PHE A 49 20.31 1.25 4.27
C PHE A 49 19.44 0.36 5.15
N GLY A 50 18.34 0.90 5.63
CA GLY A 50 17.35 0.16 6.39
C GLY A 50 15.97 0.77 6.26
N VAL A 51 14.98 0.03 6.76
CA VAL A 51 13.61 0.52 6.92
C VAL A 51 13.62 1.64 7.97
N ALA A 52 13.13 2.81 7.59
CA ALA A 52 13.10 3.99 8.44
C ALA A 52 11.94 3.92 9.44
N THR A 53 12.08 4.63 10.55
CA THR A 53 11.07 4.68 11.64
C THR A 53 9.74 5.31 11.23
N GLU A 54 9.69 6.00 10.10
CA GLU A 54 8.48 6.60 9.52
C GLU A 54 7.65 5.60 8.70
N THR A 55 8.13 4.37 8.53
CA THR A 55 7.39 3.28 7.89
C THR A 55 6.19 2.88 8.74
N THR A 56 5.00 2.85 8.13
CA THR A 56 3.77 2.35 8.77
C THR A 56 3.44 0.92 8.35
N ALA A 57 3.83 0.53 7.13
CA ALA A 57 3.61 -0.81 6.60
C ALA A 57 4.25 -1.88 7.49
N ALA A 58 3.53 -2.97 7.77
CA ALA A 58 4.11 -4.15 8.37
C ALA A 58 5.08 -4.83 7.40
N SER A 59 6.00 -5.62 7.94
CA SER A 59 7.00 -6.33 7.12
C SER A 59 6.41 -7.40 6.21
N THR A 60 5.11 -7.70 6.36
CA THR A 60 4.34 -8.63 5.51
C THR A 60 3.81 -7.97 4.24
N ASP A 61 3.66 -6.65 4.26
CA ASP A 61 2.87 -5.91 3.25
C ASP A 61 3.77 -5.43 2.10
N TYR A 62 5.06 -5.73 2.19
CA TYR A 62 6.02 -5.46 1.13
C TYR A 62 7.20 -6.41 1.13
N ASN A 63 7.85 -6.48 -0.03
CA ASN A 63 9.11 -7.19 -0.21
C ASN A 63 10.16 -6.27 -0.85
N LEU A 64 11.37 -6.28 -0.29
CA LEU A 64 12.53 -5.61 -0.88
C LEU A 64 13.48 -6.65 -1.48
N SER A 65 13.98 -6.42 -2.69
CA SER A 65 15.01 -7.31 -3.29
C SER A 65 16.39 -7.19 -2.61
N ALA A 66 16.58 -6.16 -1.78
CA ALA A 66 17.75 -5.96 -0.93
C ALA A 66 17.31 -5.26 0.36
N SER A 67 17.86 -5.64 1.52
CA SER A 67 17.33 -5.20 2.82
C SER A 67 18.37 -4.61 3.78
N SER A 68 19.65 -4.53 3.41
CA SER A 68 20.69 -4.02 4.31
C SER A 68 21.80 -3.27 3.59
N PHE A 69 22.13 -3.67 2.37
CA PHE A 69 23.11 -2.96 1.56
C PHE A 69 22.92 -3.24 0.07
N VAL A 70 23.48 -2.35 -0.74
CA VAL A 70 23.72 -2.55 -2.17
C VAL A 70 25.13 -2.10 -2.52
N THR A 71 25.69 -2.66 -3.58
CA THR A 71 26.96 -2.21 -4.14
C THR A 71 26.70 -1.34 -5.37
N ILE A 72 27.25 -0.13 -5.39
CA ILE A 72 27.43 0.66 -6.62
C ILE A 72 28.79 0.27 -7.19
N PRO A 73 28.85 -0.41 -8.35
CA PRO A 73 30.12 -0.84 -8.92
C PRO A 73 31.03 0.33 -9.30
N ASN A 74 32.34 0.06 -9.36
CA ASN A 74 33.33 0.99 -9.87
C ASN A 74 32.95 1.49 -11.27
N GLY A 75 33.06 2.80 -11.48
CA GLY A 75 32.64 3.46 -12.72
C GLY A 75 31.13 3.78 -12.81
N ALA A 76 30.29 3.21 -11.94
CA ALA A 76 28.85 3.51 -11.90
C ALA A 76 28.56 4.64 -10.90
N THR A 77 27.55 5.46 -11.23
CA THR A 77 27.04 6.53 -10.34
C THR A 77 25.83 6.10 -9.54
N SER A 78 25.22 4.95 -9.84
CA SER A 78 24.01 4.49 -9.16
C SER A 78 23.83 2.98 -9.19
N THR A 79 22.98 2.49 -8.31
CA THR A 79 22.42 1.14 -8.32
C THR A 79 20.97 1.19 -7.82
N SER A 80 20.21 0.12 -8.01
CA SER A 80 18.80 0.06 -7.61
C SER A 80 18.42 -1.28 -7.02
N PHE A 81 17.37 -1.27 -6.20
CA PHE A 81 16.67 -2.46 -5.71
C PHE A 81 15.16 -2.22 -5.80
N THR A 82 14.39 -3.30 -5.87
CA THR A 82 12.95 -3.24 -6.06
C THR A 82 12.21 -3.29 -4.72
N LEU A 83 11.12 -2.54 -4.65
CA LEU A 83 10.02 -2.69 -3.71
C LEU A 83 8.83 -3.29 -4.46
N THR A 84 8.23 -4.33 -3.89
CA THR A 84 6.98 -4.92 -4.39
C THR A 84 5.97 -4.91 -3.24
N ALA A 85 4.75 -4.42 -3.51
CA ALA A 85 3.67 -4.49 -2.54
C ALA A 85 3.18 -5.94 -2.39
N GLY A 86 2.99 -6.36 -1.14
CA GLY A 86 2.25 -7.56 -0.80
C GLY A 86 0.75 -7.35 -1.02
N GLN A 87 0.01 -8.44 -1.16
CA GLN A 87 -1.44 -8.41 -1.01
C GLN A 87 -1.75 -9.06 0.34
N ASP A 88 -2.54 -8.39 1.16
CA ASP A 88 -3.20 -9.02 2.28
C ASP A 88 -4.71 -8.92 2.17
N SER A 89 -5.39 -9.59 3.12
CA SER A 89 -6.81 -9.39 3.40
C SER A 89 -7.25 -10.18 4.64
N PRO A 90 -8.09 -9.64 5.55
CA PRO A 90 -8.56 -8.27 5.67
C PRO A 90 -7.76 -7.57 6.78
N GLU A 91 -6.72 -6.81 6.46
CA GLU A 91 -5.91 -6.20 7.53
C GLU A 91 -5.97 -4.67 7.52
N ASP A 92 -6.13 -4.02 6.37
CA ASP A 92 -6.12 -2.55 6.33
C ASP A 92 -7.33 -1.87 5.66
N THR A 93 -7.51 -0.60 6.06
CA THR A 93 -8.51 0.32 5.48
C THR A 93 -7.88 1.66 5.09
N PHE A 94 -6.55 1.72 5.15
CA PHE A 94 -5.75 2.92 4.97
C PHE A 94 -4.51 2.60 4.15
N ASN A 95 -4.07 3.56 3.36
CA ASN A 95 -2.79 3.44 2.67
C ASN A 95 -1.63 3.39 3.66
N ASP A 96 -0.62 2.63 3.30
CA ASP A 96 0.58 2.44 4.08
C ASP A 96 1.81 3.12 3.48
N ILE A 97 2.84 3.34 4.30
CA ILE A 97 4.09 3.96 3.87
C ILE A 97 5.25 3.00 4.12
N VAL A 98 6.06 2.77 3.08
CA VAL A 98 7.39 2.15 3.17
C VAL A 98 8.44 3.23 3.02
N ALA A 99 9.22 3.48 4.07
CA ALA A 99 10.29 4.47 4.08
C ALA A 99 11.66 3.78 4.18
N ILE A 100 12.60 4.12 3.30
CA ILE A 100 13.98 3.61 3.32
C ILE A 100 14.95 4.75 3.60
N ALA A 101 15.79 4.57 4.63
CA ALA A 101 16.83 5.50 5.00
C ALA A 101 18.23 4.93 4.72
N LEU A 102 19.10 5.75 4.14
CA LEU A 102 20.53 5.45 4.04
C LEU A 102 21.19 5.60 5.40
N LEU A 103 22.05 4.65 5.74
CA LEU A 103 22.81 4.66 6.99
C LEU A 103 24.20 5.24 6.72
N PRO A 104 24.70 6.21 7.50
CA PRO A 104 26.03 6.78 7.28
C PRO A 104 27.13 5.74 7.54
N SER A 105 28.14 5.65 6.67
CA SER A 105 29.35 4.84 6.93
C SER A 105 30.40 5.60 7.74
N GLY A 106 30.42 6.93 7.64
CA GLY A 106 31.34 7.81 8.36
C GLY A 106 32.77 7.86 7.80
N ILE A 107 33.14 6.93 6.92
CA ILE A 107 34.47 6.86 6.29
C ILE A 107 34.40 6.67 4.78
N ASP A 108 33.43 5.90 4.27
CA ASP A 108 33.35 5.55 2.84
C ASP A 108 32.45 6.51 2.04
N TYR A 109 31.44 7.10 2.70
CA TYR A 109 30.50 8.04 2.11
C TYR A 109 29.81 8.91 3.17
N ARG A 110 29.21 10.02 2.72
CA ARG A 110 28.29 10.87 3.48
C ARG A 110 26.88 10.69 2.94
N VAL A 111 25.88 10.67 3.80
CA VAL A 111 24.47 10.68 3.36
C VAL A 111 24.03 12.12 3.10
N ASP A 112 23.36 12.35 1.97
CA ASP A 112 22.75 13.64 1.67
C ASP A 112 21.67 13.98 2.71
N THR A 113 21.71 15.17 3.29
CA THR A 113 20.80 15.56 4.39
C THR A 113 19.36 15.80 3.93
N THR A 114 19.13 15.97 2.64
CA THR A 114 17.82 16.24 2.04
C THR A 114 17.25 15.03 1.29
N SER A 115 18.11 14.11 0.85
CA SER A 115 17.76 12.93 0.07
C SER A 115 18.36 11.65 0.65
N GLY A 116 18.51 11.59 1.98
CA GLY A 116 18.95 10.41 2.71
C GLY A 116 17.83 9.43 3.03
N THR A 117 16.58 9.79 2.73
CA THR A 117 15.39 8.95 2.93
C THR A 117 14.46 9.10 1.74
N ALA A 118 13.87 7.99 1.30
CA ALA A 118 12.85 7.95 0.27
C ALA A 118 11.66 7.13 0.76
N GLN A 119 10.46 7.51 0.33
CA GLN A 119 9.22 6.89 0.78
C GLN A 119 8.35 6.49 -0.42
N VAL A 120 7.56 5.44 -0.24
CA VAL A 120 6.56 4.96 -1.19
C VAL A 120 5.28 4.66 -0.43
N GLU A 121 4.16 5.20 -0.90
CA GLU A 121 2.82 4.86 -0.42
C GLU A 121 2.33 3.56 -1.09
N ILE A 122 1.81 2.62 -0.30
CA ILE A 122 1.06 1.45 -0.77
C ILE A 122 -0.41 1.81 -0.69
N ILE A 123 -1.07 1.86 -1.84
CA ILE A 123 -2.50 2.19 -1.96
C ILE A 123 -3.30 0.93 -1.70
N ASP A 124 -3.97 0.91 -0.56
CA ASP A 124 -4.85 -0.17 -0.09
C ASP A 124 -6.02 -0.39 -1.06
N ASP A 125 -6.33 -1.65 -1.36
CA ASP A 125 -7.46 -2.04 -2.21
C ASP A 125 -8.54 -2.88 -1.50
N ASP A 126 -8.50 -2.90 -0.17
CA ASP A 126 -9.35 -3.70 0.70
C ASP A 126 -10.54 -2.93 1.28
N ALA A 127 -10.55 -1.61 1.17
CA ALA A 127 -11.67 -0.77 1.57
C ALA A 127 -13.00 -1.12 0.85
N SER A 128 -14.09 -1.15 1.62
CA SER A 128 -15.46 -1.37 1.14
C SER A 128 -16.44 -0.37 1.73
N THR A 129 -17.40 0.08 0.93
CA THR A 129 -18.50 0.96 1.38
C THR A 129 -19.86 0.29 1.16
N PHE A 130 -20.82 0.57 2.05
CA PHE A 130 -22.17 0.02 1.99
C PHE A 130 -23.20 1.15 1.94
N SER A 131 -24.24 0.97 1.14
CA SER A 131 -25.40 1.86 1.07
C SER A 131 -26.70 1.05 1.10
N VAL A 132 -27.81 1.69 1.50
CA VAL A 132 -29.13 1.07 1.53
C VAL A 132 -30.12 1.94 0.77
N THR A 133 -30.96 1.32 -0.06
CA THR A 133 -32.04 1.97 -0.78
C THR A 133 -33.35 1.22 -0.56
N ALA A 134 -34.49 1.91 -0.58
CA ALA A 134 -35.81 1.32 -0.43
C ALA A 134 -36.64 1.52 -1.71
N ALA A 135 -37.34 0.47 -2.15
CA ALA A 135 -38.21 0.52 -3.31
C ALA A 135 -39.54 -0.23 -3.05
N PRO A 136 -40.71 0.45 -3.13
CA PRO A 136 -40.86 1.90 -3.27
C PRO A 136 -40.39 2.66 -2.02
N ALA A 137 -40.06 3.95 -2.18
CA ALA A 137 -39.58 4.81 -1.08
C ALA A 137 -40.67 5.16 -0.05
N SER A 138 -41.94 4.92 -0.39
CA SER A 138 -43.07 5.08 0.53
C SER A 138 -44.15 4.06 0.21
N LEU A 139 -44.93 3.72 1.22
CA LEU A 139 -46.10 2.84 1.13
C LEU A 139 -47.30 3.54 1.73
N VAL A 140 -48.49 3.24 1.19
CA VAL A 140 -49.75 3.69 1.79
C VAL A 140 -50.13 2.69 2.88
N GLU A 141 -50.42 3.21 4.08
CA GLU A 141 -50.85 2.39 5.21
C GLU A 141 -52.07 1.54 4.86
N ASN A 142 -52.13 0.30 5.36
CA ASN A 142 -53.26 -0.62 5.19
C ASN A 142 -53.60 -1.01 3.73
N SER A 143 -52.68 -0.76 2.79
CA SER A 143 -52.84 -1.13 1.37
C SER A 143 -52.29 -2.52 1.02
N GLY A 144 -51.59 -3.18 1.96
CA GLY A 144 -50.90 -4.45 1.71
C GLY A 144 -49.63 -4.32 0.85
N GLY A 145 -49.09 -3.11 0.71
CA GLY A 145 -47.87 -2.86 -0.05
C GLY A 145 -46.60 -3.45 0.60
N THR A 146 -45.60 -3.76 -0.22
CA THR A 146 -44.28 -4.25 0.21
C THR A 146 -43.19 -3.31 -0.30
N ALA A 147 -42.20 -2.99 0.55
CA ALA A 147 -40.98 -2.31 0.16
C ALA A 147 -39.78 -3.25 0.29
N ILE A 148 -38.90 -3.22 -0.70
CA ILE A 148 -37.65 -3.97 -0.72
C ILE A 148 -36.53 -3.01 -0.34
N PHE A 149 -35.75 -3.40 0.66
CA PHE A 149 -34.51 -2.71 1.02
C PHE A 149 -33.34 -3.44 0.36
N THR A 150 -32.61 -2.73 -0.50
CA THR A 150 -31.43 -3.24 -1.20
C THR A 150 -30.18 -2.66 -0.55
N VAL A 151 -29.30 -3.52 -0.06
CA VAL A 151 -27.96 -3.14 0.39
C VAL A 151 -26.99 -3.28 -0.77
N THR A 152 -26.25 -2.23 -1.08
CA THR A 152 -25.22 -2.23 -2.13
C THR A 152 -23.86 -2.05 -1.49
N ARG A 153 -22.93 -2.96 -1.80
CA ARG A 153 -21.51 -2.86 -1.46
C ARG A 153 -20.73 -2.39 -2.69
N ILE A 154 -19.81 -1.44 -2.51
CA ILE A 154 -18.86 -0.96 -3.53
C ILE A 154 -17.45 -1.01 -2.94
N GLY A 155 -16.44 -1.24 -3.77
CA GLY A 155 -15.04 -1.45 -3.34
C GLY A 155 -14.69 -2.93 -3.35
N ASN A 156 -13.84 -3.35 -2.41
CA ASN A 156 -13.46 -4.76 -2.27
C ASN A 156 -14.70 -5.64 -2.03
N THR A 157 -14.78 -6.81 -2.67
CA THR A 157 -15.86 -7.79 -2.44
C THR A 157 -15.34 -9.20 -2.17
N THR A 158 -14.04 -9.33 -1.91
CA THR A 158 -13.33 -10.62 -1.81
C THR A 158 -13.81 -11.40 -0.61
N ASN A 159 -13.90 -10.75 0.55
CA ASN A 159 -14.36 -11.36 1.80
C ASN A 159 -15.86 -11.16 2.02
N ALA A 160 -16.51 -12.13 2.66
CA ALA A 160 -17.90 -11.99 3.09
C ALA A 160 -18.04 -10.86 4.12
N ALA A 161 -19.04 -10.00 3.94
CA ALA A 161 -19.36 -8.95 4.90
C ALA A 161 -20.70 -9.23 5.58
N THR A 162 -20.77 -8.98 6.89
CA THR A 162 -22.01 -9.03 7.66
C THR A 162 -22.53 -7.62 7.86
N VAL A 163 -23.73 -7.33 7.36
CA VAL A 163 -24.38 -6.02 7.54
C VAL A 163 -25.48 -6.17 8.58
N ASN A 164 -25.26 -5.60 9.76
CA ASN A 164 -26.27 -5.50 10.80
C ASN A 164 -27.16 -4.28 10.53
N PHE A 165 -28.46 -4.41 10.71
CA PHE A 165 -29.41 -3.31 10.57
C PHE A 165 -30.33 -3.22 11.78
N THR A 166 -30.82 -2.01 12.03
CA THR A 166 -31.85 -1.72 13.02
C THR A 166 -32.93 -0.88 12.36
N THR A 167 -34.17 -0.99 12.84
CA THR A 167 -35.28 -0.14 12.40
C THR A 167 -35.52 0.96 13.44
N SER A 168 -35.83 2.18 12.98
CA SER A 168 -36.21 3.31 13.83
C SER A 168 -37.32 4.12 13.17
N GLY A 169 -37.93 5.05 13.90
CA GLY A 169 -39.06 5.87 13.46
C GLY A 169 -40.31 5.64 14.31
N ASP A 170 -41.42 6.26 13.90
CA ASP A 170 -42.69 6.22 14.64
C ASP A 170 -43.52 4.96 14.35
N ALA A 171 -43.24 4.27 13.24
CA ALA A 171 -43.91 3.03 12.88
C ALA A 171 -43.46 1.88 13.79
N THR A 172 -44.40 1.06 14.23
CA THR A 172 -44.20 -0.04 15.18
C THR A 172 -44.16 -1.38 14.45
N LEU A 173 -43.07 -2.15 14.65
CA LEU A 173 -42.95 -3.52 14.15
C LEU A 173 -44.12 -4.38 14.65
N THR A 174 -44.64 -5.25 13.79
CA THR A 174 -45.84 -6.11 13.96
C THR A 174 -47.19 -5.41 13.97
N THR A 175 -47.24 -4.08 14.16
CA THR A 175 -48.50 -3.31 14.07
C THR A 175 -48.59 -2.60 12.71
N ASP A 176 -47.57 -1.82 12.36
CA ASP A 176 -47.57 -1.01 11.13
C ASP A 176 -46.82 -1.71 9.98
N TYR A 177 -45.83 -2.53 10.30
CA TYR A 177 -45.07 -3.31 9.32
C TYR A 177 -44.62 -4.65 9.89
N THR A 178 -44.35 -5.60 9.00
CA THR A 178 -43.67 -6.85 9.36
C THR A 178 -42.40 -6.98 8.52
N LEU A 179 -41.40 -7.68 9.05
CA LEU A 179 -40.20 -8.04 8.30
C LEU A 179 -40.35 -9.49 7.87
N SER A 180 -40.34 -9.74 6.56
CA SER A 180 -40.18 -11.10 6.05
C SER A 180 -38.74 -11.55 6.33
N SER A 181 -38.57 -12.66 7.04
CA SER A 181 -37.28 -13.14 7.51
C SER A 181 -36.32 -13.44 6.35
N GLY A 182 -35.36 -12.54 6.18
CA GLY A 182 -34.06 -12.75 5.55
C GLY A 182 -32.99 -11.99 6.35
N GLY A 183 -33.14 -11.96 7.68
CA GLY A 183 -32.47 -11.05 8.64
C GLY A 183 -30.95 -11.12 8.75
N GLN A 184 -30.29 -11.78 7.79
CA GLN A 184 -28.89 -11.61 7.45
C GLN A 184 -28.84 -11.45 5.94
N CYS A 185 -28.59 -10.24 5.44
CA CYS A 185 -28.23 -10.07 4.04
C CYS A 185 -26.77 -10.51 3.91
N TYR A 186 -26.54 -11.80 3.64
CA TYR A 186 -25.24 -12.24 3.12
C TYR A 186 -25.07 -11.60 1.75
N VAL A 187 -24.32 -10.52 1.67
CA VAL A 187 -23.79 -10.01 0.41
C VAL A 187 -22.74 -11.03 -0.03
N GLN A 188 -23.17 -12.09 -0.72
CA GLN A 188 -22.23 -13.04 -1.32
C GLN A 188 -21.42 -12.33 -2.41
N PRO A 189 -20.15 -12.70 -2.63
CA PRO A 189 -19.40 -12.22 -3.78
C PRO A 189 -20.17 -12.51 -5.08
N PRO A 190 -19.96 -11.76 -6.18
CA PRO A 190 -20.63 -12.05 -7.43
C PRO A 190 -20.34 -13.51 -7.83
N VAL A 191 -21.37 -14.36 -7.76
CA VAL A 191 -21.29 -15.71 -8.29
C VAL A 191 -21.27 -15.58 -9.81
N SER A 192 -20.09 -15.66 -10.41
CA SER A 192 -19.97 -15.85 -11.85
C SER A 192 -20.56 -17.22 -12.18
N LEU A 193 -21.79 -17.25 -12.70
CA LEU A 193 -22.34 -18.46 -13.29
C LEU A 193 -21.63 -18.72 -14.63
N PRO A 194 -21.24 -19.97 -14.95
CA PRO A 194 -20.71 -20.28 -16.26
C PRO A 194 -21.82 -20.10 -17.31
N ASN A 195 -21.48 -19.47 -18.44
CA ASN A 195 -22.36 -19.28 -19.59
C ASN A 195 -23.11 -20.58 -19.95
N PRO A 196 -24.42 -20.56 -20.21
CA PRO A 196 -25.05 -21.64 -20.94
C PRO A 196 -24.58 -21.57 -22.39
N LEU A 197 -23.90 -22.64 -22.81
CA LEU A 197 -23.70 -22.95 -24.22
C LEU A 197 -25.08 -23.08 -24.89
N PHE A 198 -25.28 -22.37 -25.99
CA PHE A 198 -26.24 -22.78 -27.02
C PHE A 198 -25.60 -23.84 -27.92
#